data_AF-A0A069I526-F1
#
_entry.id   AF-A0A069I526-F1
#
_cell.length_a   1.000
_cell.length_b   1.000
_cell.length_c   1.000
_cell.angle_alpha   90.00
_cell.angle_beta   90.00
_cell.angle_gamma   90.00
#
_symmetry.space_group_name_H-M   'P 1'
#
loop_
_entity.id
_entity.type
_entity.pdbx_description
1 polymer ?
#
loop_
_entity_poly.entity_id
_entity_poly.type
_entity_poly.pdbx_seq_one_letter_code
_entity_poly.pdbx_strand_id
1 'polypeptide(L)'
;MQTNIRNIFTLGLTASAVATLVACGGGSDSPAPTPTPTPAAVQGKAVDFYLAQATVTFLDCSNKTVTTKANGDFTFPDGCTTSALKVTGGTDIGTNQPFTGVLQAPAVAYKAGVTPVVTPLTTLVAQLGSAQAAALATKLGLQGKDLATLDPMQDAAVLKAAVVVQQLVDQVSKALAGLSKSTGGTLTAEAAAAAAASAVASAVNAGSGTADLTSGTLVSTVITSAVQNAKAGFPASVQSNIAAVAANVAALTGPVVTSQVANVSAALGTIVLGADPAATLAALQQGGSVNAVVDSAKSTTSNALVAAVTPAALADSTLTTKLGALGGAVATGNAGAIQTAAGNLGGSVDSGAINTVADSVKPTNFIQLASLNINSQLFPIGDTVTVTGGTLNAIKVAVSQSGNAFAGGAAEVRAGLSYTYNGNQVDVIIEKVALTFNGSTLTAAQVPAGTNYSFRIAGTVAASANLSNGAADNLFDNANGGSLNLPFNVFLAKLRTAGALSATQVDALTPKSTATFPVTFAVSGQGGKAISVGALVNGSAQKTSAQTVETASAKVSGNGIKTTVTLNP
;
A
#
# COMPACT_ATOMS: atom_id res chain seq x y z
N MET A 1 -2.93 -4.88 35.21
CA MET A 1 -4.05 -3.92 35.10
C MET A 1 -3.51 -2.54 35.38
N GLN A 2 -3.30 -1.75 34.33
CA GLN A 2 -2.84 -0.37 34.43
C GLN A 2 -3.56 0.39 33.31
N THR A 3 -4.48 1.25 33.71
CA THR A 3 -5.42 1.98 32.87
C THR A 3 -4.69 3.16 32.23
N ASN A 4 -4.49 3.14 30.91
CA ASN A 4 -3.97 4.29 30.18
C ASN A 4 -5.12 5.28 29.91
N ILE A 5 -5.14 6.37 30.68
CA ILE A 5 -6.02 7.52 30.50
C ILE A 5 -5.49 8.33 29.31
N ARG A 6 -6.32 8.51 28.28
CA ARG A 6 -6.03 9.38 27.13
C ARG A 6 -6.27 10.84 27.52
N ASN A 7 -5.20 11.62 27.65
CA ASN A 7 -5.30 13.08 27.70
C ASN A 7 -5.59 13.62 26.29
N ILE A 8 -6.80 14.11 26.10
CA ILE A 8 -7.21 14.90 24.94
C ILE A 8 -6.65 16.32 25.15
N PHE A 9 -5.58 16.66 24.43
CA PHE A 9 -5.00 18.01 24.44
C PHE A 9 -5.60 18.79 23.28
N THR A 10 -6.62 19.59 23.57
CA THR A 10 -7.30 20.48 22.60
C THR A 10 -6.57 21.82 22.57
N LEU A 11 -5.76 22.09 21.53
CA LEU A 11 -5.21 23.43 21.31
C LEU A 11 -6.23 24.29 20.54
N GLY A 12 -6.79 25.29 21.23
CA GLY A 12 -7.59 26.34 20.62
C GLY A 12 -6.73 27.30 19.81
N LEU A 13 -7.11 27.50 18.55
CA LEU A 13 -6.59 28.55 17.66
C LEU A 13 -7.08 29.92 18.15
N THR A 14 -6.18 30.75 18.67
CA THR A 14 -6.44 32.17 18.93
C THR A 14 -5.96 32.99 17.73
N ALA A 15 -6.92 33.60 17.03
CA ALA A 15 -6.66 34.55 15.95
C ALA A 15 -6.23 35.89 16.56
N SER A 16 -5.02 36.35 16.23
CA SER A 16 -4.53 37.68 16.59
C SER A 16 -4.68 38.62 15.41
N ALA A 17 -5.60 39.59 15.51
CA ALA A 17 -5.76 40.68 14.56
C ALA A 17 -4.64 41.72 14.77
N VAL A 18 -3.86 41.99 13.73
CA VAL A 18 -2.82 43.03 13.77
C VAL A 18 -3.45 44.34 13.31
N ALA A 19 -3.53 45.30 14.22
CA ALA A 19 -4.00 46.65 13.94
C ALA A 19 -2.95 47.43 13.12
N THR A 20 -3.41 48.06 12.04
CA THR A 20 -2.62 48.98 11.21
C THR A 20 -2.44 50.31 11.93
N LEU A 21 -1.20 50.69 12.20
CA LEU A 21 -0.87 52.05 12.66
C LEU A 21 -0.36 52.86 11.46
N VAL A 22 -1.17 53.81 11.01
CA VAL A 22 -0.79 54.83 10.03
C VAL A 22 0.00 55.91 10.77
N ALA A 23 1.29 56.02 10.45
CA ALA A 23 2.10 57.17 10.83
C ALA A 23 2.28 58.07 9.60
N CYS A 24 1.79 59.30 9.72
CA CYS A 24 1.94 60.38 8.76
C CYS A 24 3.09 61.28 9.23
N GLY A 25 4.05 61.55 8.35
CA GLY A 25 5.20 62.44 8.55
C GLY A 25 6.33 61.98 7.62
N GLY A 26 6.98 62.78 6.78
CA GLY A 26 7.01 64.22 6.59
C GLY A 26 8.37 64.51 5.95
N GLY A 27 8.36 64.88 4.65
CA GLY A 27 9.39 65.60 3.90
C GLY A 27 10.87 65.21 3.99
N SER A 28 11.42 64.68 2.88
CA SER A 28 12.65 65.20 2.25
C SER A 28 12.92 64.45 0.94
N ASP A 29 13.08 65.21 -0.15
CA ASP A 29 13.35 64.73 -1.51
C ASP A 29 14.60 63.84 -1.58
N SER A 30 14.41 62.60 -2.00
CA SER A 30 15.47 61.71 -2.49
C SER A 30 14.86 60.83 -3.57
N PRO A 31 15.55 60.58 -4.70
CA PRO A 31 15.00 59.78 -5.78
C PRO A 31 14.67 58.40 -5.23
N ALA A 32 13.41 57.97 -5.35
CA ALA A 32 13.00 56.63 -4.98
C ALA A 32 13.89 55.63 -5.73
N PRO A 33 14.59 54.71 -5.05
CA PRO A 33 15.26 53.63 -5.75
C PRO A 33 14.17 52.83 -6.46
N THR A 34 14.30 52.69 -7.77
CA THR A 34 13.54 51.73 -8.56
C THR A 34 13.57 50.40 -7.80
N PRO A 35 12.43 49.74 -7.49
CA PRO A 35 12.47 48.48 -6.78
C PRO A 35 13.23 47.50 -7.66
N THR A 36 14.46 47.17 -7.26
CA THR A 36 15.20 46.06 -7.85
C THR A 36 14.29 44.85 -7.74
N PRO A 37 13.95 44.16 -8.84
CA PRO A 37 13.08 43.00 -8.75
C PRO A 37 13.76 42.01 -7.80
N THR A 38 13.12 41.73 -6.67
CA THR A 38 13.58 40.69 -5.76
C THR A 38 13.68 39.41 -6.60
N PRO A 39 14.85 38.78 -6.72
CA PRO A 39 14.98 37.55 -7.48
C PRO A 39 13.93 36.57 -7.00
N ALA A 40 13.12 36.04 -7.92
CA ALA A 40 12.08 35.08 -7.55
C ALA A 40 12.75 33.88 -6.85
N ALA A 41 12.32 33.60 -5.62
CA ALA A 41 12.90 32.54 -4.83
C ALA A 41 12.69 31.18 -5.52
N VAL A 42 13.74 30.35 -5.55
CA VAL A 42 13.64 28.98 -6.06
C VAL A 42 12.92 28.15 -5.00
N GLN A 43 11.82 27.51 -5.41
CA GLN A 43 11.02 26.63 -4.57
C GLN A 43 11.34 25.18 -4.89
N GLY A 44 11.13 24.26 -3.95
CA GLY A 44 11.16 22.83 -4.20
C GLY A 44 10.06 22.13 -3.41
N LYS A 45 9.90 20.83 -3.64
CA LYS A 45 8.87 20.03 -2.99
C LYS A 45 9.39 18.64 -2.60
N ALA A 46 9.03 18.13 -1.42
CA ALA A 46 9.34 16.76 -0.99
C ALA A 46 8.09 15.87 -1.05
N VAL A 47 8.16 14.73 -1.76
CA VAL A 47 7.00 13.89 -2.10
C VAL A 47 7.28 12.38 -2.01
N ASP A 48 6.75 11.75 -0.96
CA ASP A 48 6.38 10.35 -0.74
C ASP A 48 4.91 10.31 -0.22
N PHE A 49 3.99 10.84 -1.03
CA PHE A 49 3.00 11.85 -0.61
C PHE A 49 3.67 13.08 0.02
N TYR A 50 2.98 14.21 0.20
CA TYR A 50 3.69 15.38 0.72
C TYR A 50 4.29 15.12 2.10
N LEU A 51 5.59 15.41 2.23
CA LEU A 51 6.29 15.30 3.50
C LEU A 51 6.20 16.64 4.22
N ALA A 52 5.41 16.70 5.29
CA ALA A 52 5.25 17.88 6.12
C ALA A 52 6.32 17.92 7.22
N GLN A 53 6.89 19.11 7.46
CA GLN A 53 7.90 19.34 8.50
C GLN A 53 9.15 18.45 8.39
N ALA A 54 9.48 18.02 7.18
CA ALA A 54 10.70 17.30 6.88
C ALA A 54 11.89 18.25 6.79
N THR A 55 13.07 17.76 7.12
CA THR A 55 14.32 18.54 6.97
C THR A 55 14.89 18.32 5.59
N VAL A 56 15.08 19.40 4.84
CA VAL A 56 15.78 19.39 3.55
C VAL A 56 17.20 19.89 3.79
N THR A 57 18.21 19.09 3.46
CA THR A 57 19.63 19.43 3.52
C THR A 57 20.17 19.68 2.12
N PHE A 58 20.84 20.82 1.94
CA PHE A 58 21.56 21.19 0.72
C PHE A 58 23.02 20.72 0.85
N LEU A 59 23.29 19.52 0.32
CA LEU A 59 24.55 18.79 0.54
C LEU A 59 25.78 19.56 0.05
N ASP A 60 25.67 20.27 -1.06
CA ASP A 60 26.77 21.04 -1.69
C ASP A 60 26.75 22.52 -1.28
N CYS A 61 25.89 22.89 -0.32
CA CYS A 61 25.74 24.25 0.19
C CYS A 61 26.01 24.29 1.70
N SER A 62 27.18 23.80 2.11
CA SER A 62 27.61 23.71 3.52
C SER A 62 26.61 22.98 4.43
N ASN A 63 25.85 22.03 3.88
CA ASN A 63 24.77 21.34 4.58
C ASN A 63 23.74 22.28 5.23
N LYS A 64 23.48 23.46 4.63
CA LYS A 64 22.36 24.31 5.07
C LYS A 64 21.07 23.50 5.05
N THR A 65 20.15 23.84 5.95
CA THR A 65 18.87 23.16 6.07
C THR A 65 17.69 24.10 6.02
N VAL A 66 16.56 23.59 5.53
CA VAL A 66 15.24 24.21 5.63
C VAL A 66 14.21 23.15 6.00
N THR A 67 13.01 23.59 6.37
CA THR A 67 11.91 22.70 6.72
C THR A 67 10.78 22.81 5.71
N THR A 68 10.19 21.66 5.34
CA THR A 68 9.05 21.63 4.43
C THR A 68 7.76 22.08 5.12
N LYS A 69 6.89 22.73 4.35
CA LYS A 69 5.53 23.11 4.75
C LYS A 69 4.58 21.91 4.69
N ALA A 70 3.33 22.10 5.11
CA ALA A 70 2.30 21.05 5.13
C ALA A 70 2.05 20.37 3.77
N ASN A 71 2.30 21.07 2.67
CA ASN A 71 2.15 20.58 1.29
C ASN A 71 3.49 20.13 0.66
N GLY A 72 4.52 19.90 1.49
CA GLY A 72 5.85 19.46 1.06
C GLY A 72 6.74 20.58 0.51
N ASP A 73 6.24 21.81 0.37
CA ASP A 73 7.01 22.92 -0.22
C ASP A 73 8.14 23.37 0.69
N PHE A 74 9.26 23.74 0.10
CA PHE A 74 10.36 24.43 0.75
C PHE A 74 10.97 25.50 -0.17
N THR A 75 11.74 26.41 0.41
CA THR A 75 12.43 27.49 -0.32
C THR A 75 13.93 27.28 -0.22
N PHE A 76 14.64 27.45 -1.32
CA PHE A 76 16.09 27.35 -1.35
C PHE A 76 16.73 28.53 -0.60
N PRO A 77 17.72 28.30 0.26
CA PRO A 77 18.55 29.38 0.78
C PRO A 77 19.36 30.03 -0.33
N ASP A 78 19.72 31.30 -0.13
CA ASP A 78 20.55 32.05 -1.06
C ASP A 78 21.86 31.32 -1.38
N GLY A 79 22.16 31.23 -2.68
CA GLY A 79 23.36 30.59 -3.22
C GLY A 79 23.32 29.05 -3.28
N CYS A 80 22.22 28.40 -2.88
CA CYS A 80 22.13 26.94 -2.84
C CYS A 80 21.42 26.28 -4.04
N THR A 81 21.13 27.04 -5.11
CA THR A 81 20.29 26.60 -6.24
C THR A 81 20.96 25.58 -7.17
N THR A 82 22.16 25.11 -6.87
CA THR A 82 22.85 24.05 -7.61
C THR A 82 23.12 22.80 -6.78
N SER A 83 22.68 22.78 -5.51
CA SER A 83 23.01 21.72 -4.56
C SER A 83 22.20 20.46 -4.79
N ALA A 84 22.82 19.29 -4.63
CA ALA A 84 22.10 18.06 -4.36
C ALA A 84 21.28 18.21 -3.06
N LEU A 85 20.15 17.51 -3.01
CA LEU A 85 19.19 17.63 -1.92
C LEU A 85 19.06 16.29 -1.22
N LYS A 86 18.90 16.34 0.10
CA LYS A 86 18.54 15.20 0.95
C LYS A 86 17.36 15.60 1.83
N VAL A 87 16.35 14.75 1.92
CA VAL A 87 15.19 14.96 2.80
C VAL A 87 15.09 13.82 3.80
N THR A 88 14.99 14.15 5.07
CA THR A 88 14.78 13.21 6.19
C THR A 88 13.75 13.72 7.18
N GLY A 89 13.15 12.80 7.94
CA GLY A 89 12.18 13.11 8.99
C GLY A 89 10.88 13.72 8.44
N GLY A 90 10.11 14.36 9.33
CA GLY A 90 8.80 14.90 9.02
C GLY A 90 7.69 13.84 9.10
N THR A 91 6.52 14.17 8.54
CA THR A 91 5.33 13.32 8.51
C THR A 91 4.86 13.20 7.07
N ASP A 92 4.71 11.98 6.59
CA ASP A 92 4.02 11.69 5.35
C ASP A 92 2.52 11.93 5.57
N ILE A 93 1.93 12.90 4.86
CA ILE A 93 0.52 13.28 5.03
C ILE A 93 -0.45 12.21 4.53
N GLY A 94 -0.01 11.31 3.64
CA GLY A 94 -0.81 10.21 3.15
C GLY A 94 -1.05 9.21 4.25
N THR A 95 0.03 8.73 4.88
CA THR A 95 -0.03 7.72 5.94
C THR A 95 -0.23 8.28 7.35
N ASN A 96 -0.03 9.58 7.53
CA ASN A 96 0.03 10.26 8.82
C ASN A 96 1.02 9.58 9.78
N GLN A 97 2.14 9.07 9.23
CA GLN A 97 3.22 8.44 9.98
C GLN A 97 4.51 9.28 9.88
N PRO A 98 5.40 9.20 10.88
CA PRO A 98 6.74 9.75 10.75
C PRO A 98 7.46 9.14 9.55
N PHE A 99 8.07 9.99 8.71
CA PHE A 99 8.89 9.52 7.60
C PHE A 99 10.29 9.12 8.12
N THR A 100 10.60 7.83 8.04
CA THR A 100 11.86 7.24 8.52
C THR A 100 12.88 6.98 7.41
N GLY A 101 12.52 7.29 6.15
CA GLY A 101 13.39 7.10 5.00
C GLY A 101 14.36 8.26 4.75
N VAL A 102 15.04 8.17 3.62
CA VAL A 102 15.88 9.24 3.06
C VAL A 102 15.47 9.42 1.60
N LEU A 103 15.03 10.62 1.25
CA LEU A 103 14.84 10.99 -0.17
C LEU A 103 16.00 11.85 -0.64
N GLN A 104 16.38 11.72 -1.90
CA GLN A 104 17.45 12.50 -2.51
C GLN A 104 17.06 13.02 -3.89
N ALA A 105 17.69 14.11 -4.30
CA ALA A 105 17.67 14.59 -5.67
C ALA A 105 19.10 14.99 -6.09
N PRO A 106 19.49 14.70 -7.35
CA PRO A 106 20.82 15.01 -7.84
C PRO A 106 21.05 16.52 -7.93
N ALA A 107 22.30 16.95 -7.83
CA ALA A 107 22.70 18.34 -8.07
C ALA A 107 22.39 18.73 -9.52
N VAL A 108 21.51 19.71 -9.71
CA VAL A 108 21.23 20.35 -11.00
C VAL A 108 21.01 21.84 -10.78
N ALA A 109 21.16 22.65 -11.84
CA ALA A 109 20.93 24.09 -11.77
C ALA A 109 19.42 24.40 -11.71
N TYR A 110 18.91 24.63 -10.51
CA TYR A 110 17.51 25.02 -10.28
C TYR A 110 17.31 26.50 -10.57
N LYS A 111 16.18 26.82 -11.22
CA LYS A 111 15.82 28.18 -11.65
C LYS A 111 14.41 28.51 -11.17
N ALA A 112 14.17 29.79 -10.94
CA ALA A 112 12.82 30.27 -10.64
C ALA A 112 11.83 29.84 -11.75
N GLY A 113 10.63 29.41 -11.35
CA GLY A 113 9.62 28.88 -12.27
C GLY A 113 9.74 27.38 -12.57
N VAL A 114 10.83 26.72 -12.16
CA VAL A 114 10.96 25.25 -12.18
C VAL A 114 10.94 24.76 -10.74
N THR A 115 9.99 23.90 -10.39
CA THR A 115 9.89 23.33 -9.04
C THR A 115 10.53 21.95 -9.02
N PRO A 116 11.77 21.79 -8.55
CA PRO A 116 12.31 20.46 -8.29
C PRO A 116 11.51 19.69 -7.27
N VAL A 117 11.44 18.39 -7.50
CA VAL A 117 10.82 17.45 -6.58
C VAL A 117 11.86 16.51 -5.99
N VAL A 118 11.77 16.26 -4.69
CA VAL A 118 12.58 15.26 -3.99
C VAL A 118 11.64 14.11 -3.65
N THR A 119 11.81 12.99 -4.35
CA THR A 119 10.88 11.85 -4.35
C THR A 119 11.64 10.52 -4.24
N PRO A 120 10.95 9.40 -3.96
CA PRO A 120 11.54 8.07 -4.08
C PRO A 120 12.18 7.83 -5.45
N LEU A 121 11.59 8.38 -6.52
CA LEU A 121 12.11 8.22 -7.88
C LEU A 121 13.36 9.06 -8.13
N THR A 122 13.41 10.32 -7.68
CA THR A 122 14.65 11.11 -7.79
C THR A 122 15.76 10.56 -6.90
N THR A 123 15.41 9.83 -5.84
CA THR A 123 16.38 9.13 -5.00
C THR A 123 17.09 8.06 -5.83
N LEU A 124 16.34 7.24 -6.58
CA LEU A 124 16.93 6.27 -7.50
C LEU A 124 17.80 6.94 -8.58
N VAL A 125 17.35 8.08 -9.12
CA VAL A 125 18.16 8.88 -10.08
C VAL A 125 19.45 9.36 -9.43
N ALA A 126 19.41 9.83 -8.17
CA ALA A 126 20.61 10.26 -7.44
C ALA A 126 21.61 9.11 -7.23
N GLN A 127 21.13 7.87 -7.07
CA GLN A 127 21.99 6.68 -6.97
C GLN A 127 22.67 6.29 -8.29
N LEU A 128 22.02 6.53 -9.43
CA LEU A 128 22.53 6.16 -10.76
C LEU A 128 23.26 7.30 -11.48
N GLY A 129 23.01 8.54 -11.06
CA GLY A 129 23.41 9.76 -11.76
C GLY A 129 22.28 10.31 -12.67
N SER A 130 22.22 11.64 -12.78
CA SER A 130 21.16 12.37 -13.49
C SER A 130 21.01 11.98 -14.96
N ALA A 131 22.09 11.56 -15.63
CA ALA A 131 22.05 11.07 -17.01
C ALA A 131 21.18 9.82 -17.21
N GLN A 132 20.94 9.04 -16.15
CA GLN A 132 20.13 7.82 -16.21
C GLN A 132 18.63 8.06 -16.00
N ALA A 133 18.19 9.30 -15.75
CA ALA A 133 16.79 9.60 -15.41
C ALA A 133 15.78 9.08 -16.46
N ALA A 134 16.04 9.31 -17.75
CA ALA A 134 15.14 8.88 -18.84
C ALA A 134 15.12 7.35 -19.02
N ALA A 135 16.29 6.70 -18.88
CA ALA A 135 16.39 5.24 -18.93
C ALA A 135 15.62 4.61 -17.75
N LEU A 136 15.84 5.12 -16.54
CA LEU A 136 15.13 4.68 -15.34
C LEU A 136 13.61 4.88 -15.47
N ALA A 137 13.16 6.04 -15.97
CA ALA A 137 11.74 6.30 -16.20
C ALA A 137 11.13 5.24 -17.13
N THR A 138 11.82 4.88 -18.21
CA THR A 138 11.39 3.81 -19.12
C THR A 138 11.33 2.45 -18.41
N LYS A 139 12.34 2.11 -17.61
CA LYS A 139 12.36 0.86 -16.81
C LYS A 139 11.25 0.80 -15.77
N LEU A 140 10.77 1.94 -15.28
CA LEU A 140 9.63 2.01 -14.36
C LEU A 140 8.27 2.08 -15.08
N GLY A 141 8.24 2.02 -16.41
CA GLY A 141 7.00 2.16 -17.19
C GLY A 141 6.48 3.60 -17.27
N LEU A 142 7.32 4.59 -16.97
CA LEU A 142 7.04 6.02 -16.95
C LEU A 142 7.65 6.74 -18.15
N GLN A 143 7.62 6.11 -19.33
CA GLN A 143 8.30 6.64 -20.51
C GLN A 143 7.80 8.06 -20.84
N GLY A 144 8.74 8.97 -21.09
CA GLY A 144 8.47 10.39 -21.38
C GLY A 144 8.14 11.26 -20.16
N LYS A 145 8.15 10.72 -18.94
CA LYS A 145 7.96 11.49 -17.70
C LYS A 145 9.28 12.05 -17.19
N ASP A 146 9.29 13.32 -16.80
CA ASP A 146 10.44 13.95 -16.16
C ASP A 146 10.44 13.68 -14.65
N LEU A 147 11.29 12.77 -14.20
CA LEU A 147 11.38 12.40 -12.79
C LEU A 147 11.90 13.53 -11.89
N ALA A 148 12.59 14.54 -12.43
CA ALA A 148 13.25 15.57 -11.63
C ALA A 148 12.32 16.73 -11.23
N THR A 149 11.24 16.97 -11.98
CA THR A 149 10.35 18.12 -11.77
C THR A 149 8.87 17.75 -11.71
N LEU A 150 8.48 16.56 -12.16
CA LEU A 150 7.09 16.13 -12.12
C LEU A 150 6.69 15.72 -10.70
N ASP A 151 5.78 16.49 -10.10
CA ASP A 151 5.16 16.15 -8.82
C ASP A 151 4.35 14.85 -8.95
N PRO A 152 4.71 13.77 -8.21
CA PRO A 152 3.95 12.53 -8.23
C PRO A 152 2.47 12.73 -7.91
N MET A 153 2.09 13.68 -7.05
CA MET A 153 0.67 13.90 -6.69
C MET A 153 -0.18 14.46 -7.85
N GLN A 154 0.45 14.85 -8.96
CA GLN A 154 -0.20 15.37 -10.16
C GLN A 154 -0.15 14.38 -11.34
N ASP A 155 0.42 13.19 -11.15
CA ASP A 155 0.47 12.14 -12.17
C ASP A 155 0.24 10.77 -11.53
N ALA A 156 -0.87 10.11 -11.90
CA ALA A 156 -1.29 8.84 -11.33
C ALA A 156 -0.24 7.72 -11.43
N ALA A 157 0.46 7.63 -12.57
CA ALA A 157 1.45 6.58 -12.79
C ALA A 157 2.71 6.85 -11.98
N VAL A 158 3.15 8.11 -11.93
CA VAL A 158 4.31 8.54 -11.14
C VAL A 158 4.04 8.41 -9.65
N LEU A 159 2.84 8.77 -9.16
CA LEU A 159 2.44 8.56 -7.75
C LEU A 159 2.55 7.10 -7.36
N LYS A 160 1.94 6.21 -8.15
CA LYS A 160 1.95 4.78 -7.87
C LYS A 160 3.38 4.24 -7.84
N ALA A 161 4.19 4.57 -8.84
CA ALA A 161 5.58 4.13 -8.90
C ALA A 161 6.39 4.66 -7.71
N ALA A 162 6.25 5.94 -7.36
CA ALA A 162 6.96 6.55 -6.23
C ALA A 162 6.63 5.85 -4.92
N VAL A 163 5.34 5.65 -4.61
CA VAL A 163 4.91 4.98 -3.37
C VAL A 163 5.39 3.53 -3.35
N VAL A 164 5.23 2.77 -4.43
CA VAL A 164 5.66 1.36 -4.49
C VAL A 164 7.19 1.23 -4.33
N VAL A 165 7.97 2.09 -4.98
CA VAL A 165 9.43 2.16 -4.80
C VAL A 165 9.79 2.45 -3.35
N GLN A 166 9.14 3.43 -2.73
CA GLN A 166 9.43 3.77 -1.34
C GLN A 166 9.14 2.61 -0.39
N GLN A 167 8.02 1.92 -0.59
CA GLN A 167 7.68 0.77 0.25
C GLN A 167 8.69 -0.38 0.07
N LEU A 168 9.20 -0.62 -1.14
CA LEU A 168 10.28 -1.58 -1.33
C LEU A 168 11.56 -1.15 -0.60
N VAL A 169 11.97 0.12 -0.72
CA VAL A 169 13.16 0.66 -0.03
C VAL A 169 13.00 0.54 1.49
N ASP A 170 11.86 0.93 2.05
CA ASP A 170 11.58 0.90 3.48
C ASP A 170 11.61 -0.53 4.04
N GLN A 171 10.97 -1.49 3.38
CA GLN A 171 10.95 -2.88 3.84
C GLN A 171 12.33 -3.55 3.78
N VAL A 172 13.12 -3.26 2.74
CA VAL A 172 14.50 -3.74 2.64
C VAL A 172 15.38 -3.10 3.72
N SER A 173 15.19 -1.80 4.00
CA SER A 173 15.89 -1.10 5.09
C SER A 173 15.58 -1.70 6.45
N LYS A 174 14.33 -2.10 6.69
CA LYS A 174 13.91 -2.82 7.91
C LYS A 174 14.57 -4.18 8.04
N ALA A 175 14.74 -4.92 6.93
CA ALA A 175 15.49 -6.18 6.93
C ALA A 175 16.97 -5.94 7.29
N LEU A 176 17.61 -4.91 6.74
CA LEU A 176 18.98 -4.53 7.08
C LEU A 176 19.13 -4.10 8.54
N ALA A 177 18.16 -3.37 9.08
CA ALA A 177 18.13 -3.01 10.50
C ALA A 177 18.04 -4.26 11.40
N GLY A 178 17.21 -5.24 11.02
CA GLY A 178 17.14 -6.53 11.69
C GLY A 178 18.46 -7.31 11.63
N LEU A 179 19.13 -7.29 10.47
CA LEU A 179 20.46 -7.90 10.30
C LEU A 179 21.51 -7.24 11.19
N SER A 180 21.55 -5.91 11.21
CA SER A 180 22.47 -5.14 12.07
C SER A 180 22.22 -5.45 13.53
N LYS A 181 20.95 -5.54 13.96
CA LYS A 181 20.58 -5.89 15.34
C LYS A 181 20.98 -7.32 15.71
N SER A 182 20.71 -8.31 14.85
CA SER A 182 21.06 -9.72 15.08
C SER A 182 22.57 -9.91 15.21
N THR A 183 23.33 -9.20 14.38
CA THR A 183 24.78 -9.40 14.25
C THR A 183 25.61 -8.47 15.14
N GLY A 184 25.03 -7.44 15.75
CA GLY A 184 25.77 -6.43 16.52
C GLY A 184 26.48 -5.39 15.65
N GLY A 185 25.93 -5.10 14.47
CA GLY A 185 26.44 -4.07 13.55
C GLY A 185 26.11 -2.64 13.99
N THR A 186 26.67 -1.67 13.27
CA THR A 186 26.55 -0.21 13.54
C THR A 186 25.78 0.52 12.44
N LEU A 187 25.06 -0.21 11.59
CA LEU A 187 24.33 0.34 10.46
C LEU A 187 23.23 1.31 10.94
N THR A 188 23.30 2.58 10.53
CA THR A 188 22.26 3.57 10.84
C THR A 188 21.04 3.39 9.92
N ALA A 189 19.90 3.97 10.32
CA ALA A 189 18.69 3.94 9.50
C ALA A 189 18.91 4.60 8.12
N GLU A 190 19.65 5.71 8.08
CA GLU A 190 19.97 6.41 6.84
C GLU A 190 20.90 5.59 5.94
N ALA A 191 21.89 4.91 6.51
CA ALA A 191 22.79 4.05 5.76
C ALA A 191 22.06 2.81 5.20
N ALA A 192 21.13 2.24 5.98
CA ALA A 192 20.26 1.16 5.52
C ALA A 192 19.35 1.62 4.36
N ALA A 193 18.73 2.79 4.48
CA ALA A 193 17.90 3.39 3.44
C ALA A 193 18.69 3.67 2.15
N ALA A 194 19.90 4.22 2.27
CA ALA A 194 20.78 4.45 1.13
C ALA A 194 21.18 3.14 0.43
N ALA A 195 21.57 2.11 1.20
CA ALA A 195 21.93 0.80 0.66
C ALA A 195 20.74 0.14 -0.07
N ALA A 196 19.54 0.23 0.50
CA ALA A 196 18.31 -0.26 -0.10
C ALA A 196 17.94 0.51 -1.38
N ALA A 197 17.97 1.84 -1.36
CA ALA A 197 17.68 2.67 -2.54
C ALA A 197 18.67 2.41 -3.69
N SER A 198 19.97 2.29 -3.37
CA SER A 198 21.01 1.94 -4.36
C SER A 198 20.77 0.55 -4.98
N ALA A 199 20.34 -0.42 -4.17
CA ALA A 199 20.01 -1.76 -4.64
C ALA A 199 18.77 -1.78 -5.53
N VAL A 200 17.70 -1.06 -5.16
CA VAL A 200 16.50 -0.89 -6.01
C VAL A 200 16.87 -0.25 -7.34
N ALA A 201 17.64 0.85 -7.31
CA ALA A 201 18.04 1.57 -8.51
C ALA A 201 18.84 0.66 -9.46
N SER A 202 19.80 -0.09 -8.91
CA SER A 202 20.63 -1.03 -9.68
C SER A 202 19.81 -2.17 -10.28
N ALA A 203 18.90 -2.78 -9.50
CA ALA A 203 18.07 -3.89 -9.96
C ALA A 203 17.10 -3.46 -11.08
N VAL A 204 16.47 -2.29 -10.94
CA VAL A 204 15.58 -1.73 -11.97
C VAL A 204 16.36 -1.39 -13.24
N ASN A 205 17.55 -0.79 -13.09
CA ASN A 205 18.37 -0.39 -14.24
C ASN A 205 18.94 -1.60 -15.01
N ALA A 206 19.26 -2.69 -14.32
CA ALA A 206 19.81 -3.91 -14.92
C ALA A 206 18.77 -4.79 -15.62
N GLY A 207 17.48 -4.69 -15.25
CA GLY A 207 16.42 -5.52 -15.81
C GLY A 207 16.18 -5.28 -17.30
N SER A 208 15.70 -6.31 -18.03
CA SER A 208 15.19 -6.14 -19.39
C SER A 208 13.71 -5.68 -19.34
N GLY A 209 13.34 -4.73 -20.20
CA GLY A 209 11.97 -4.18 -20.20
C GLY A 209 11.59 -3.38 -18.95
N THR A 210 10.29 -3.33 -18.66
CA THR A 210 9.73 -2.68 -17.47
C THR A 210 9.90 -3.57 -16.24
N ALA A 211 10.42 -3.00 -15.16
CA ALA A 211 10.59 -3.67 -13.89
C ALA A 211 9.26 -3.96 -13.20
N ASP A 212 9.05 -5.21 -12.81
CA ASP A 212 7.99 -5.59 -11.89
C ASP A 212 8.50 -5.52 -10.44
N LEU A 213 8.19 -4.40 -9.77
CA LEU A 213 8.57 -4.15 -8.38
C LEU A 213 7.91 -5.12 -7.39
N THR A 214 6.92 -5.89 -7.83
CA THR A 214 6.24 -6.92 -7.04
C THR A 214 6.77 -8.34 -7.31
N SER A 215 7.73 -8.49 -8.21
CA SER A 215 8.34 -9.78 -8.53
C SER A 215 9.25 -10.26 -7.39
N GLY A 216 9.00 -11.48 -6.90
CA GLY A 216 9.85 -12.11 -5.88
C GLY A 216 11.33 -12.23 -6.31
N THR A 217 11.58 -12.38 -7.62
CA THR A 217 12.95 -12.42 -8.17
C THR A 217 13.63 -11.06 -8.02
N LEU A 218 12.98 -9.98 -8.45
CA LEU A 218 13.53 -8.63 -8.33
C LEU A 218 13.73 -8.26 -6.86
N VAL A 219 12.75 -8.53 -6.00
CA VAL A 219 12.84 -8.27 -4.55
C VAL A 219 14.02 -9.02 -3.92
N SER A 220 14.21 -10.31 -4.26
CA SER A 220 15.34 -11.10 -3.79
C SER A 220 16.69 -10.51 -4.24
N THR A 221 16.80 -10.07 -5.51
CA THR A 221 17.98 -9.37 -6.02
C THR A 221 18.25 -8.08 -5.25
N VAL A 222 17.21 -7.27 -5.01
CA VAL A 222 17.32 -6.02 -4.26
C VAL A 222 17.81 -6.28 -2.84
N ILE A 223 17.24 -7.24 -2.12
CA ILE A 223 17.68 -7.57 -0.75
C ILE A 223 19.15 -8.03 -0.75
N THR A 224 19.50 -8.92 -1.69
CA THR A 224 20.87 -9.43 -1.84
C THR A 224 21.87 -8.32 -2.10
N SER A 225 21.56 -7.39 -3.01
CA SER A 225 22.40 -6.23 -3.30
C SER A 225 22.44 -5.24 -2.14
N ALA A 226 21.33 -5.01 -1.44
CA ALA A 226 21.28 -4.09 -0.30
C ALA A 226 22.16 -4.56 0.86
N VAL A 227 22.15 -5.86 1.17
CA VAL A 227 23.05 -6.45 2.19
C VAL A 227 24.51 -6.25 1.80
N GLN A 228 24.85 -6.44 0.53
CA GLN A 228 26.22 -6.22 0.03
C GLN A 228 26.62 -4.74 0.08
N ASN A 229 25.72 -3.83 -0.32
CA ASN A 229 25.94 -2.39 -0.26
C ASN A 229 26.15 -1.91 1.19
N ALA A 230 25.49 -2.54 2.16
CA ALA A 230 25.60 -2.24 3.58
C ALA A 230 26.79 -2.94 4.29
N LYS A 231 27.64 -3.69 3.56
CA LYS A 231 28.71 -4.54 4.12
C LYS A 231 29.54 -3.86 5.21
N ALA A 232 29.93 -2.60 4.98
CA ALA A 232 30.78 -1.84 5.92
C ALA A 232 30.13 -1.57 7.28
N GLY A 233 28.79 -1.61 7.37
CA GLY A 233 28.04 -1.42 8.61
C GLY A 233 27.94 -2.68 9.48
N PHE A 234 28.41 -3.84 9.00
CA PHE A 234 28.35 -5.10 9.74
C PHE A 234 29.71 -5.50 10.34
N PRO A 235 29.73 -6.36 11.38
CA PRO A 235 30.98 -6.87 11.96
C PRO A 235 31.78 -7.73 10.98
N ALA A 236 33.08 -7.87 11.23
CA ALA A 236 34.01 -8.61 10.36
C ALA A 236 33.56 -10.06 10.08
N SER A 237 32.97 -10.75 11.06
CA SER A 237 32.44 -12.12 10.91
C SER A 237 31.34 -12.22 9.85
N VAL A 238 30.48 -11.21 9.74
CA VAL A 238 29.43 -11.10 8.72
C VAL A 238 30.04 -10.71 7.38
N GLN A 239 30.98 -9.76 7.37
CA GLN A 239 31.64 -9.29 6.15
C GLN A 239 32.37 -10.42 5.39
N SER A 240 32.98 -11.35 6.12
CA SER A 240 33.66 -12.52 5.54
C SER A 240 32.70 -13.51 4.88
N ASN A 241 31.42 -13.53 5.29
CA ASN A 241 30.39 -14.45 4.79
C ASN A 241 29.26 -13.71 4.04
N ILE A 242 29.51 -12.49 3.58
CA ILE A 242 28.45 -11.57 3.13
C ILE A 242 27.58 -12.14 2.01
N ALA A 243 28.12 -12.99 1.14
CA ALA A 243 27.36 -13.63 0.06
C ALA A 243 26.31 -14.62 0.60
N ALA A 244 26.70 -15.47 1.55
CA ALA A 244 25.78 -16.41 2.20
C ALA A 244 24.73 -15.65 3.03
N VAL A 245 25.15 -14.63 3.78
CA VAL A 245 24.25 -13.77 4.55
C VAL A 245 23.24 -13.07 3.65
N ALA A 246 23.67 -12.50 2.53
CA ALA A 246 22.80 -11.85 1.58
C ALA A 246 21.75 -12.82 0.99
N ALA A 247 22.18 -14.02 0.58
CA ALA A 247 21.28 -15.05 0.07
C ALA A 247 20.26 -15.52 1.13
N ASN A 248 20.71 -15.75 2.36
CA ASN A 248 19.87 -16.19 3.47
C ASN A 248 18.86 -15.12 3.91
N VAL A 249 19.27 -13.84 3.98
CA VAL A 249 18.36 -12.73 4.30
C VAL A 249 17.35 -12.53 3.18
N ALA A 250 17.75 -12.65 1.91
CA ALA A 250 16.84 -12.60 0.77
C ALA A 250 15.84 -13.76 0.76
N ALA A 251 16.27 -14.98 1.06
CA ALA A 251 15.36 -16.12 1.20
C ALA A 251 14.36 -15.92 2.36
N LEU A 252 14.85 -15.46 3.51
CA LEU A 252 14.05 -15.27 4.72
C LEU A 252 13.02 -14.13 4.58
N THR A 253 13.43 -12.98 4.04
CA THR A 253 12.58 -11.77 4.01
C THR A 253 11.92 -11.51 2.66
N GLY A 254 12.46 -12.08 1.58
CA GLY A 254 11.95 -11.91 0.22
C GLY A 254 10.45 -12.15 0.11
N PRO A 255 9.90 -13.28 0.62
CA PRO A 255 8.46 -13.53 0.59
C PRO A 255 7.62 -12.47 1.33
N VAL A 256 8.10 -12.00 2.48
CA VAL A 256 7.42 -10.99 3.30
C VAL A 256 7.41 -9.63 2.61
N VAL A 257 8.58 -9.18 2.12
CA VAL A 257 8.73 -7.91 1.39
C VAL A 257 7.89 -7.93 0.11
N THR A 258 7.94 -9.04 -0.65
CA THR A 258 7.14 -9.22 -1.87
C THR A 258 5.66 -9.08 -1.59
N SER A 259 5.15 -9.76 -0.55
CA SER A 259 3.74 -9.68 -0.15
C SER A 259 3.32 -8.26 0.24
N GLN A 260 4.14 -7.54 1.01
CA GLN A 260 3.84 -6.16 1.43
C GLN A 260 3.83 -5.19 0.23
N VAL A 261 4.82 -5.26 -0.65
CA VAL A 261 4.92 -4.40 -1.84
C VAL A 261 3.79 -4.71 -2.83
N ALA A 262 3.46 -6.00 -3.02
CA ALA A 262 2.32 -6.41 -3.84
C ALA A 262 0.98 -5.90 -3.27
N ASN A 263 0.78 -5.99 -1.95
CA ASN A 263 -0.41 -5.45 -1.28
C ASN A 263 -0.56 -3.93 -1.49
N VAL A 264 0.54 -3.17 -1.38
CA VAL A 264 0.53 -1.73 -1.67
C VAL A 264 0.18 -1.46 -3.14
N SER A 265 0.85 -2.14 -4.07
CA SER A 265 0.60 -1.97 -5.51
C SER A 265 -0.83 -2.31 -5.91
N ALA A 266 -1.39 -3.38 -5.35
CA ALA A 266 -2.76 -3.81 -5.56
C ALA A 266 -3.77 -2.83 -4.94
N ALA A 267 -3.52 -2.35 -3.73
CA ALA A 267 -4.40 -1.40 -3.05
C ALA A 267 -4.46 -0.04 -3.77
N LEU A 268 -3.30 0.44 -4.22
CA LEU A 268 -3.23 1.65 -5.03
C LEU A 268 -3.92 1.48 -6.38
N GLY A 269 -3.95 0.26 -6.94
CA GLY A 269 -4.75 -0.06 -8.14
C GLY A 269 -4.49 0.93 -9.29
N THR A 270 -5.55 1.33 -9.99
CA THR A 270 -5.51 2.55 -10.81
C THR A 270 -5.78 3.75 -9.91
N ILE A 271 -5.04 4.83 -10.12
CA ILE A 271 -5.22 6.09 -9.39
C ILE A 271 -5.97 7.05 -10.30
N VAL A 272 -7.09 7.57 -9.83
CA VAL A 272 -7.82 8.67 -10.45
C VAL A 272 -7.41 9.95 -9.73
N LEU A 273 -6.88 10.92 -10.48
CA LEU A 273 -6.50 12.21 -9.93
C LEU A 273 -7.75 13.03 -9.61
N GLY A 274 -7.74 13.69 -8.45
CA GLY A 274 -8.71 14.72 -8.10
C GLY A 274 -8.43 16.05 -8.81
N ALA A 275 -9.24 17.06 -8.51
CA ALA A 275 -9.05 18.42 -9.03
C ALA A 275 -7.72 19.05 -8.57
N ASP A 276 -7.19 18.58 -7.44
CA ASP A 276 -5.90 18.97 -6.87
C ASP A 276 -5.30 17.79 -6.07
N PRO A 277 -4.02 17.89 -5.63
CA PRO A 277 -3.38 16.88 -4.81
C PRO A 277 -4.12 16.48 -3.52
N ALA A 278 -4.80 17.41 -2.86
CA ALA A 278 -5.54 17.12 -1.63
C ALA A 278 -6.81 16.30 -1.93
N ALA A 279 -7.50 16.61 -3.02
CA ALA A 279 -8.62 15.83 -3.52
C ALA A 279 -8.18 14.42 -3.97
N THR A 280 -7.02 14.28 -4.62
CA THR A 280 -6.43 12.97 -4.96
C THR A 280 -6.19 12.15 -3.69
N LEU A 281 -5.57 12.74 -2.66
CA LEU A 281 -5.32 12.04 -1.40
C LEU A 281 -6.63 11.66 -0.69
N ALA A 282 -7.60 12.56 -0.63
CA ALA A 282 -8.91 12.31 -0.02
C ALA A 282 -9.64 11.16 -0.71
N ALA A 283 -9.58 11.06 -2.05
CA ALA A 283 -10.17 9.95 -2.81
C ALA A 283 -9.46 8.62 -2.50
N LEU A 284 -8.13 8.61 -2.41
CA LEU A 284 -7.36 7.41 -2.04
C LEU A 284 -7.68 6.96 -0.61
N GLN A 285 -7.84 7.89 0.33
CA GLN A 285 -8.21 7.62 1.71
C GLN A 285 -9.64 7.08 1.80
N GLN A 286 -10.62 7.75 1.18
CA GLN A 286 -12.02 7.30 1.14
C GLN A 286 -12.15 5.92 0.48
N GLY A 287 -11.35 5.66 -0.55
CA GLY A 287 -11.26 4.37 -1.23
C GLY A 287 -10.62 3.27 -0.39
N GLY A 288 -9.92 3.59 0.70
CA GLY A 288 -9.18 2.64 1.54
C GLY A 288 -7.80 2.26 1.00
N SER A 289 -7.38 2.79 -0.15
CA SER A 289 -6.11 2.45 -0.82
C SER A 289 -4.88 2.74 0.06
N VAL A 290 -4.95 3.79 0.89
CA VAL A 290 -3.83 4.21 1.74
C VAL A 290 -3.59 3.27 2.92
N ASN A 291 -4.56 2.44 3.30
CA ASN A 291 -4.40 1.51 4.43
C ASN A 291 -3.25 0.51 4.22
N ALA A 292 -3.06 0.01 3.00
CA ALA A 292 -1.95 -0.89 2.69
C ALA A 292 -0.58 -0.18 2.82
N VAL A 293 -0.52 1.11 2.49
CA VAL A 293 0.69 1.94 2.65
C VAL A 293 0.98 2.13 4.14
N VAL A 294 -0.05 2.43 4.95
CA VAL A 294 0.05 2.55 6.41
C VAL A 294 0.50 1.24 7.06
N ASP A 295 -0.11 0.12 6.67
CA ASP A 295 0.24 -1.23 7.16
C ASP A 295 1.71 -1.55 6.84
N SER A 296 2.16 -1.25 5.62
CA SER A 296 3.56 -1.42 5.23
C SER A 296 4.49 -0.53 6.07
N ALA A 297 4.21 0.77 6.14
CA ALA A 297 5.03 1.73 6.89
C ALA A 297 5.17 1.35 8.38
N LYS A 298 4.10 0.83 9.01
CA LYS A 298 4.11 0.36 10.41
C LYS A 298 4.70 -1.02 10.61
N SER A 299 4.80 -1.83 9.56
CA SER A 299 5.28 -3.21 9.67
C SER A 299 6.70 -3.26 10.22
N THR A 300 6.90 -4.06 11.27
CA THR A 300 8.20 -4.40 11.84
C THR A 300 8.62 -5.82 11.52
N THR A 301 7.83 -6.55 10.72
CA THR A 301 7.97 -8.00 10.52
C THR A 301 9.33 -8.38 9.95
N SER A 302 9.81 -7.70 8.89
CA SER A 302 11.12 -8.02 8.28
C SER A 302 12.28 -7.82 9.27
N ASN A 303 12.23 -6.75 10.07
CA ASN A 303 13.21 -6.50 11.12
C ASN A 303 13.18 -7.61 12.19
N ALA A 304 12.00 -7.87 12.76
CA ALA A 304 11.82 -8.87 13.81
C ALA A 304 12.19 -10.28 13.34
N LEU A 305 11.85 -10.62 12.10
CA LEU A 305 12.15 -11.93 11.51
C LEU A 305 13.66 -12.15 11.34
N VAL A 306 14.39 -11.19 10.79
CA VAL A 306 15.86 -11.31 10.68
C VAL A 306 16.50 -11.34 12.06
N ALA A 307 16.00 -10.51 12.99
CA ALA A 307 16.49 -10.46 14.37
C ALA A 307 16.24 -11.78 15.14
N ALA A 308 15.26 -12.58 14.74
CA ALA A 308 14.97 -13.88 15.34
C ALA A 308 15.90 -15.02 14.88
N VAL A 309 16.71 -14.80 13.84
CA VAL A 309 17.66 -15.79 13.33
C VAL A 309 19.05 -15.50 13.87
N THR A 310 19.74 -16.55 14.33
CA THR A 310 21.10 -16.41 14.86
C THR A 310 22.10 -15.99 13.78
N PRO A 311 23.16 -15.24 14.13
CA PRO A 311 24.21 -14.87 13.17
C PRO A 311 24.87 -16.04 12.46
N ALA A 312 25.08 -17.16 13.18
CA ALA A 312 25.66 -18.37 12.61
C ALA A 312 24.76 -18.97 11.52
N ALA A 313 23.45 -19.04 11.77
CA ALA A 313 22.49 -19.54 10.80
C ALA A 313 22.37 -18.63 9.57
N LEU A 314 22.45 -17.30 9.75
CA LEU A 314 22.47 -16.35 8.63
C LEU A 314 23.73 -16.52 7.75
N ALA A 315 24.85 -16.97 8.31
CA ALA A 315 26.07 -17.24 7.55
C ALA A 315 26.13 -18.64 6.90
N ASP A 316 25.22 -19.55 7.26
CA ASP A 316 25.20 -20.93 6.77
C ASP A 316 24.35 -21.07 5.50
N SER A 317 25.01 -21.20 4.34
CA SER A 317 24.33 -21.34 3.05
C SER A 317 23.45 -22.59 2.93
N THR A 318 23.70 -23.63 3.74
CA THR A 318 22.89 -24.86 3.72
C THR A 318 21.47 -24.66 4.26
N LEU A 319 21.24 -23.57 5.00
CA LEU A 319 19.94 -23.25 5.59
C LEU A 319 19.03 -22.40 4.68
N THR A 320 19.52 -21.93 3.53
CA THR A 320 18.79 -21.02 2.62
C THR A 320 17.35 -21.48 2.35
N THR A 321 17.14 -22.75 1.99
CA THR A 321 15.80 -23.29 1.70
C THR A 321 14.89 -23.31 2.93
N LYS A 322 15.44 -23.63 4.11
CA LYS A 322 14.66 -23.67 5.37
C LYS A 322 14.29 -22.26 5.83
N LEU A 323 15.21 -21.30 5.69
CA LEU A 323 14.95 -19.89 5.95
C LEU A 323 13.91 -19.34 4.97
N GLY A 324 13.97 -19.75 3.71
CA GLY A 324 12.93 -19.47 2.72
C GLY A 324 11.56 -20.00 3.10
N ALA A 325 11.49 -21.22 3.62
CA ALA A 325 10.24 -21.80 4.11
C ALA A 325 9.67 -21.03 5.32
N LEU A 326 10.52 -20.59 6.25
CA LEU A 326 10.11 -19.72 7.36
C LEU A 326 9.60 -18.38 6.85
N GLY A 327 10.32 -17.73 5.93
CA GLY A 327 9.89 -16.49 5.28
C GLY A 327 8.54 -16.62 4.58
N GLY A 328 8.33 -17.71 3.84
CA GLY A 328 7.07 -18.03 3.19
C GLY A 328 5.92 -18.20 4.20
N ALA A 329 6.16 -18.93 5.29
CA ALA A 329 5.16 -19.09 6.35
C ALA A 329 4.78 -17.74 6.99
N VAL A 330 5.76 -16.88 7.29
CA VAL A 330 5.52 -15.54 7.84
C VAL A 330 4.71 -14.68 6.87
N ALA A 331 5.00 -14.75 5.55
CA ALA A 331 4.28 -13.99 4.54
C ALA A 331 2.79 -14.37 4.43
N THR A 332 2.40 -15.60 4.80
CA THR A 332 0.99 -16.03 4.86
C THR A 332 0.26 -15.58 6.14
N GLY A 333 1.00 -15.16 7.17
CA GLY A 333 0.44 -14.89 8.49
C GLY A 333 -0.08 -16.12 9.24
N ASN A 334 0.24 -17.34 8.78
CA ASN A 334 -0.19 -18.58 9.42
C ASN A 334 0.75 -18.96 10.59
N ALA A 335 0.31 -18.68 11.82
CA ALA A 335 1.08 -18.98 13.02
C ALA A 335 1.51 -20.46 13.12
N GLY A 336 0.65 -21.41 12.77
CA GLY A 336 1.00 -22.85 12.79
C GLY A 336 2.11 -23.20 11.79
N ALA A 337 2.03 -22.66 10.57
CA ALA A 337 3.07 -22.84 9.56
C ALA A 337 4.41 -22.21 9.98
N ILE A 338 4.36 -21.05 10.64
CA ILE A 338 5.55 -20.36 11.18
C ILE A 338 6.24 -21.25 12.21
N GLN A 339 5.48 -21.82 13.16
CA GLN A 339 6.05 -22.69 14.19
C GLN A 339 6.64 -23.98 13.61
N THR A 340 5.97 -24.59 12.64
CA THR A 340 6.51 -25.77 11.94
C THR A 340 7.82 -25.45 11.23
N ALA A 341 7.88 -24.33 10.49
CA ALA A 341 9.10 -23.91 9.79
C ALA A 341 10.24 -23.55 10.76
N ALA A 342 9.93 -22.88 11.88
CA ALA A 342 10.89 -22.59 12.93
C ALA A 342 11.40 -23.86 13.63
N GLY A 343 10.53 -24.84 13.89
CA GLY A 343 10.91 -26.14 14.44
C GLY A 343 11.93 -26.88 13.56
N ASN A 344 11.79 -26.78 12.23
CA ASN A 344 12.75 -27.36 11.27
C ASN A 344 14.14 -26.68 11.26
N LEU A 345 14.22 -25.46 11.79
CA LEU A 345 15.45 -24.68 11.96
C LEU A 345 16.10 -24.93 13.34
N GLY A 346 15.34 -25.39 14.33
CA GLY A 346 15.84 -25.73 15.67
C GLY A 346 16.56 -24.55 16.34
N GLY A 347 17.74 -24.78 16.91
CA GLY A 347 18.55 -23.74 17.59
C GLY A 347 19.09 -22.62 16.68
N SER A 348 18.78 -22.66 15.38
CA SER A 348 19.13 -21.59 14.44
C SER A 348 18.28 -20.34 14.63
N VAL A 349 17.15 -20.44 15.34
CA VAL A 349 16.20 -19.36 15.61
C VAL A 349 15.87 -19.24 17.10
N ASP A 350 15.56 -18.03 17.55
CA ASP A 350 15.03 -17.76 18.88
C ASP A 350 13.50 -17.97 18.90
N SER A 351 13.03 -18.95 19.68
CA SER A 351 11.61 -19.31 19.73
C SER A 351 10.71 -18.21 20.30
N GLY A 352 11.19 -17.41 21.26
CA GLY A 352 10.46 -16.27 21.82
C GLY A 352 10.32 -15.13 20.80
N ALA A 353 11.38 -14.86 20.05
CA ALA A 353 11.36 -13.90 18.96
C ALA A 353 10.44 -14.38 17.82
N ILE A 354 10.46 -15.67 17.47
CA ILE A 354 9.53 -16.24 16.48
C ILE A 354 8.07 -16.14 16.94
N ASN A 355 7.76 -16.34 18.22
CA ASN A 355 6.41 -16.10 18.74
C ASN A 355 5.98 -14.64 18.53
N THR A 356 6.89 -13.69 18.77
CA THR A 356 6.63 -12.26 18.53
C THR A 356 6.39 -11.97 17.05
N VAL A 357 7.16 -12.61 16.15
CA VAL A 357 6.94 -12.52 14.69
C VAL A 357 5.57 -13.07 14.33
N ALA A 358 5.22 -14.27 14.80
CA ALA A 358 3.92 -14.90 14.53
C ALA A 358 2.76 -14.03 15.02
N ASP A 359 2.88 -13.44 16.21
CA ASP A 359 1.88 -12.54 16.77
C ASP A 359 1.73 -11.22 15.98
N SER A 360 2.80 -10.75 15.34
CA SER A 360 2.78 -9.53 14.52
C SER A 360 2.08 -9.72 13.17
N VAL A 361 2.02 -10.95 12.65
CA VAL A 361 1.45 -11.25 11.31
C VAL A 361 0.12 -11.99 11.37
N LYS A 362 -0.22 -12.62 12.50
CA LYS A 362 -1.52 -13.28 12.64
C LYS A 362 -2.64 -12.25 12.59
N PRO A 363 -3.75 -12.53 11.88
CA PRO A 363 -4.93 -11.67 11.94
C PRO A 363 -5.44 -11.52 13.38
N THR A 364 -5.65 -10.28 13.81
CA THR A 364 -6.34 -9.94 15.06
C THR A 364 -7.48 -8.99 14.74
N ASN A 365 -8.58 -9.05 15.50
CA ASN A 365 -9.73 -8.17 15.33
C ASN A 365 -10.17 -8.09 13.86
N PHE A 366 -10.70 -9.18 13.32
CA PHE A 366 -10.92 -9.34 11.88
C PHE A 366 -12.27 -9.95 11.54
N ILE A 367 -12.72 -9.67 10.32
CA ILE A 367 -13.81 -10.42 9.68
C ILE A 367 -13.20 -11.70 9.11
N GLN A 368 -13.73 -12.86 9.48
CA GLN A 368 -13.28 -14.14 8.97
C GLN A 368 -14.15 -14.58 7.79
N LEU A 369 -13.51 -15.01 6.71
CA LEU A 369 -14.12 -15.69 5.57
C LEU A 369 -13.82 -17.18 5.68
N ALA A 370 -14.84 -18.01 5.88
CA ALA A 370 -14.62 -19.42 6.20
C ALA A 370 -14.73 -20.35 4.98
N SER A 371 -15.68 -20.08 4.09
CA SER A 371 -15.98 -20.94 2.93
C SER A 371 -16.81 -20.20 1.90
N LEU A 372 -16.83 -20.72 0.68
CA LEU A 372 -17.72 -20.27 -0.40
C LEU A 372 -18.84 -21.29 -0.57
N ASN A 373 -20.07 -20.83 -0.75
CA ASN A 373 -21.17 -21.65 -1.24
C ASN A 373 -21.62 -21.11 -2.61
N ILE A 374 -21.50 -21.96 -3.62
CA ILE A 374 -21.81 -21.65 -5.02
C ILE A 374 -22.66 -22.78 -5.58
N ASN A 375 -23.84 -22.46 -6.13
CA ASN A 375 -24.82 -23.45 -6.60
C ASN A 375 -25.09 -24.58 -5.57
N SER A 376 -25.21 -24.22 -4.29
CA SER A 376 -25.39 -25.13 -3.15
C SER A 376 -24.21 -26.06 -2.85
N GLN A 377 -23.07 -25.89 -3.52
CA GLN A 377 -21.83 -26.63 -3.27
C GLN A 377 -20.91 -25.81 -2.37
N LEU A 378 -20.27 -26.48 -1.40
CA LEU A 378 -19.38 -25.85 -0.43
C LEU A 378 -17.91 -26.00 -0.85
N PHE A 379 -17.18 -24.90 -0.84
CA PHE A 379 -15.76 -24.85 -1.15
C PHE A 379 -14.96 -24.16 -0.05
N PRO A 380 -13.72 -24.58 0.24
CA PRO A 380 -12.81 -23.78 1.04
C PRO A 380 -12.50 -22.46 0.34
N ILE A 381 -12.04 -21.46 1.10
CA ILE A 381 -11.45 -20.26 0.48
C ILE A 381 -10.15 -20.67 -0.23
N GLY A 382 -10.08 -20.42 -1.53
CA GLY A 382 -8.91 -20.73 -2.34
C GLY A 382 -8.93 -20.01 -3.69
N ASP A 383 -7.82 -20.11 -4.41
CA ASP A 383 -7.59 -19.35 -5.64
C ASP A 383 -8.38 -19.89 -6.84
N THR A 384 -8.88 -21.12 -6.77
CA THR A 384 -9.67 -21.73 -7.84
C THR A 384 -10.74 -22.65 -7.29
N VAL A 385 -11.94 -22.55 -7.85
CA VAL A 385 -13.07 -23.43 -7.56
C VAL A 385 -13.69 -23.90 -8.87
N THR A 386 -14.04 -25.18 -8.94
CA THR A 386 -14.79 -25.76 -10.05
C THR A 386 -16.18 -26.10 -9.56
N VAL A 387 -17.19 -25.47 -10.14
CA VAL A 387 -18.59 -25.56 -9.74
C VAL A 387 -19.33 -26.33 -10.82
N THR A 388 -20.11 -27.34 -10.43
CA THR A 388 -21.02 -28.03 -11.35
C THR A 388 -22.47 -27.55 -11.18
N GLY A 389 -23.21 -27.51 -12.28
CA GLY A 389 -24.60 -27.07 -12.34
C GLY A 389 -24.77 -25.72 -13.05
N GLY A 390 -26.00 -25.44 -13.48
CA GLY A 390 -26.35 -24.43 -14.49
C GLY A 390 -25.89 -22.98 -14.28
N THR A 391 -26.82 -22.04 -14.12
CA THR A 391 -26.48 -20.60 -14.09
C THR A 391 -25.91 -20.17 -12.73
N LEU A 392 -24.80 -19.45 -12.73
CA LEU A 392 -24.24 -18.83 -11.53
C LEU A 392 -25.05 -17.58 -11.14
N ASN A 393 -25.95 -17.72 -10.18
CA ASN A 393 -26.80 -16.61 -9.73
C ASN A 393 -26.15 -15.73 -8.66
N ALA A 394 -25.41 -16.35 -7.74
CA ALA A 394 -24.79 -15.68 -6.60
C ALA A 394 -23.58 -16.47 -6.09
N ILE A 395 -22.70 -15.78 -5.38
CA ILE A 395 -21.68 -16.40 -4.52
C ILE A 395 -22.02 -16.05 -3.08
N LYS A 396 -22.12 -17.05 -2.22
CA LYS A 396 -22.31 -16.87 -0.79
C LYS A 396 -20.96 -17.09 -0.10
N VAL A 397 -20.59 -16.20 0.79
CA VAL A 397 -19.35 -16.32 1.58
C VAL A 397 -19.74 -16.47 3.04
N ALA A 398 -19.30 -17.54 3.69
CA ALA A 398 -19.50 -17.71 5.12
C ALA A 398 -18.66 -16.68 5.87
N VAL A 399 -19.31 -15.85 6.69
CA VAL A 399 -18.70 -14.72 7.38
C VAL A 399 -18.92 -14.81 8.88
N SER A 400 -17.85 -14.60 9.65
CA SER A 400 -17.90 -14.42 11.09
C SER A 400 -16.99 -13.27 11.51
N GLN A 401 -17.07 -12.84 12.77
CA GLN A 401 -16.12 -11.89 13.35
C GLN A 401 -15.29 -12.56 14.44
N SER A 402 -14.03 -12.15 14.53
CA SER A 402 -13.10 -12.53 15.57
C SER A 402 -12.58 -11.28 16.28
N GLY A 403 -12.76 -11.22 17.60
CA GLY A 403 -12.44 -10.02 18.38
C GLY A 403 -13.29 -8.81 17.99
N ASN A 404 -12.72 -7.61 18.07
CA ASN A 404 -13.39 -6.34 17.77
C ASN A 404 -13.03 -5.85 16.35
N ALA A 405 -13.57 -6.52 15.33
CA ALA A 405 -13.23 -6.28 13.92
C ALA A 405 -13.44 -4.84 13.43
N PHE A 406 -14.28 -4.07 14.12
CA PHE A 406 -14.63 -2.69 13.76
C PHE A 406 -14.09 -1.66 14.75
N ALA A 407 -13.19 -2.06 15.65
CA ALA A 407 -12.56 -1.21 16.66
C ALA A 407 -13.56 -0.35 17.47
N GLY A 408 -14.74 -0.91 17.80
CA GLY A 408 -15.81 -0.25 18.55
C GLY A 408 -16.71 0.66 17.70
N GLY A 409 -16.46 0.76 16.40
CA GLY A 409 -17.38 1.39 15.44
C GLY A 409 -18.55 0.49 15.06
N ALA A 410 -19.50 1.06 14.31
CA ALA A 410 -20.57 0.28 13.70
C ALA A 410 -19.99 -0.76 12.73
N ALA A 411 -20.59 -1.95 12.69
CA ALA A 411 -20.23 -3.03 11.79
C ALA A 411 -20.72 -2.73 10.37
N GLU A 412 -20.13 -1.71 9.75
CA GLU A 412 -20.50 -1.17 8.45
C GLU A 412 -19.29 -1.18 7.52
N VAL A 413 -19.49 -1.72 6.31
CA VAL A 413 -18.44 -1.84 5.31
C VAL A 413 -18.86 -1.26 3.97
N ARG A 414 -17.89 -0.78 3.21
CA ARG A 414 -17.98 -0.62 1.76
C ARG A 414 -17.52 -1.92 1.13
N ALA A 415 -18.26 -2.40 0.13
CA ALA A 415 -17.97 -3.66 -0.55
C ALA A 415 -17.81 -3.45 -2.05
N GLY A 416 -16.78 -4.05 -2.62
CA GLY A 416 -16.54 -4.12 -4.05
C GLY A 416 -16.64 -5.57 -4.54
N LEU A 417 -17.31 -5.76 -5.67
CA LEU A 417 -17.41 -7.03 -6.39
C LEU A 417 -17.02 -6.81 -7.84
N SER A 418 -16.12 -7.63 -8.36
CA SER A 418 -15.77 -7.66 -9.78
C SER A 418 -15.77 -9.09 -10.31
N TYR A 419 -16.26 -9.30 -11.52
CA TYR A 419 -16.07 -10.55 -12.25
C TYR A 419 -15.92 -10.29 -13.75
N THR A 420 -15.24 -11.19 -14.46
CA THR A 420 -15.05 -11.07 -15.92
C THR A 420 -15.68 -12.25 -16.64
N TYR A 421 -16.74 -12.05 -17.42
CA TYR A 421 -17.40 -13.13 -18.17
C TYR A 421 -17.57 -12.75 -19.64
N ASN A 422 -17.24 -13.67 -20.56
CA ASN A 422 -17.32 -13.46 -22.02
C ASN A 422 -16.64 -12.16 -22.50
N GLY A 423 -15.46 -11.85 -21.95
CA GLY A 423 -14.72 -10.64 -22.29
C GLY A 423 -15.29 -9.34 -21.71
N ASN A 424 -16.34 -9.42 -20.87
CA ASN A 424 -16.91 -8.28 -20.15
C ASN A 424 -16.54 -8.33 -18.68
N GLN A 425 -15.96 -7.26 -18.17
CA GLN A 425 -15.77 -7.04 -16.73
C GLN A 425 -16.99 -6.30 -16.18
N VAL A 426 -17.58 -6.84 -15.11
CA VAL A 426 -18.67 -6.21 -14.35
C VAL A 426 -18.14 -5.88 -12.97
N ASP A 427 -18.16 -4.60 -12.63
CA ASP A 427 -17.73 -4.07 -11.35
C ASP A 427 -18.92 -3.40 -10.64
N VAL A 428 -19.09 -3.73 -9.36
CA VAL A 428 -20.12 -3.16 -8.48
C VAL A 428 -19.46 -2.71 -7.19
N ILE A 429 -19.75 -1.48 -6.78
CA ILE A 429 -19.40 -0.95 -5.46
C ILE A 429 -20.69 -0.63 -4.71
N ILE A 430 -20.74 -1.08 -3.47
CA ILE A 430 -21.81 -0.81 -2.51
C ILE A 430 -21.22 0.09 -1.42
N GLU A 431 -21.74 1.32 -1.31
CA GLU A 431 -21.19 2.33 -0.40
C GLU A 431 -21.44 2.06 1.09
N LYS A 432 -22.36 1.14 1.40
CA LYS A 432 -22.66 0.73 2.77
C LYS A 432 -23.34 -0.63 2.82
N VAL A 433 -22.75 -1.56 3.55
CA VAL A 433 -23.35 -2.82 3.96
C VAL A 433 -23.30 -2.87 5.48
N ALA A 434 -24.46 -2.90 6.12
CA ALA A 434 -24.59 -3.10 7.55
C ALA A 434 -24.55 -4.60 7.86
N LEU A 435 -23.61 -5.00 8.73
CA LEU A 435 -23.43 -6.36 9.19
C LEU A 435 -23.86 -6.43 10.65
N THR A 436 -24.65 -7.44 11.01
CA THR A 436 -25.07 -7.69 12.38
C THR A 436 -24.51 -9.02 12.82
N PHE A 437 -23.80 -9.01 13.95
CA PHE A 437 -23.24 -10.20 14.54
C PHE A 437 -23.88 -10.48 15.91
N ASN A 438 -24.16 -11.76 16.19
CA ASN A 438 -24.46 -12.24 17.53
C ASN A 438 -23.28 -13.11 18.00
N GLY A 439 -22.51 -12.60 18.95
CA GLY A 439 -21.19 -13.16 19.24
C GLY A 439 -20.28 -13.07 18.00
N SER A 440 -19.72 -14.19 17.57
CA SER A 440 -18.92 -14.27 16.33
C SER A 440 -19.75 -14.50 15.07
N THR A 441 -21.01 -14.92 15.19
CA THR A 441 -21.82 -15.37 14.05
C THR A 441 -22.53 -14.21 13.38
N LEU A 442 -22.45 -14.14 12.04
CA LEU A 442 -23.24 -13.20 11.25
C LEU A 442 -24.72 -13.60 11.29
N THR A 443 -25.60 -12.67 11.65
CA THR A 443 -27.06 -12.90 11.74
C THR A 443 -27.88 -12.01 10.83
N ALA A 444 -27.29 -10.92 10.32
CA ALA A 444 -27.87 -10.13 9.24
C ALA A 444 -26.78 -9.42 8.44
N ALA A 445 -27.06 -9.18 7.16
CA ALA A 445 -26.26 -8.39 6.25
C ALA A 445 -27.22 -7.68 5.31
N GLN A 446 -27.19 -6.35 5.28
CA GLN A 446 -28.16 -5.56 4.54
C GLN A 446 -27.50 -4.32 3.95
N VAL A 447 -27.92 -3.95 2.74
CA VAL A 447 -27.68 -2.62 2.19
C VAL A 447 -28.84 -1.74 2.62
N PRO A 448 -28.62 -0.75 3.52
CA PRO A 448 -29.71 0.13 3.97
C PRO A 448 -30.33 0.92 2.83
N ALA A 449 -31.59 1.34 2.97
CA ALA A 449 -32.23 2.23 2.00
C ALA A 449 -31.48 3.57 1.87
N GLY A 450 -31.47 4.14 0.67
CA GLY A 450 -30.72 5.35 0.33
C GLY A 450 -29.22 5.12 0.09
N THR A 451 -28.74 3.88 0.17
CA THR A 451 -27.33 3.57 -0.11
C THR A 451 -27.06 3.63 -1.60
N ASN A 452 -25.93 4.24 -1.96
CA ASN A 452 -25.48 4.31 -3.34
C ASN A 452 -24.78 3.01 -3.76
N TYR A 453 -25.07 2.62 -4.99
CA TYR A 453 -24.37 1.63 -5.77
C TYR A 453 -23.68 2.33 -6.94
N SER A 454 -22.44 1.96 -7.21
CA SER A 454 -21.74 2.36 -8.42
C SER A 454 -21.43 1.15 -9.27
N PHE A 455 -21.67 1.26 -10.58
CA PHE A 455 -21.50 0.19 -11.55
C PHE A 455 -20.59 0.61 -12.70
N ARG A 456 -19.77 -0.32 -13.16
CA ARG A 456 -19.03 -0.23 -14.41
C ARG A 456 -19.07 -1.58 -15.11
N ILE A 457 -19.41 -1.58 -16.39
CA ILE A 457 -19.27 -2.71 -17.29
C ILE A 457 -18.33 -2.28 -18.42
N ALA A 458 -17.25 -3.04 -18.62
CA ALA A 458 -16.24 -2.78 -19.64
C ALA A 458 -16.02 -4.03 -20.49
N GLY A 459 -15.96 -3.89 -21.81
CA GLY A 459 -15.82 -5.00 -22.74
C GLY A 459 -16.62 -4.77 -24.01
N THR A 460 -17.21 -5.83 -24.55
CA THR A 460 -18.15 -5.75 -25.69
C THR A 460 -19.47 -5.08 -25.32
N VAL A 461 -19.83 -5.14 -24.04
CA VAL A 461 -20.85 -4.31 -23.40
C VAL A 461 -20.14 -3.22 -22.59
N ALA A 462 -20.50 -1.97 -22.84
CA ALA A 462 -20.01 -0.83 -22.07
C ALA A 462 -21.20 -0.09 -21.44
N ALA A 463 -21.19 0.00 -20.12
CA ALA A 463 -22.22 0.71 -19.36
C ALA A 463 -21.66 1.19 -18.02
N SER A 464 -22.23 2.27 -17.48
CA SER A 464 -21.94 2.73 -16.12
C SER A 464 -23.18 3.36 -15.53
N ALA A 465 -23.36 3.24 -14.22
CA ALA A 465 -24.49 3.82 -13.53
C ALA A 465 -24.15 4.09 -12.06
N ASN A 466 -24.73 5.15 -11.52
CA ASN A 466 -24.78 5.40 -10.07
C ASN A 466 -26.25 5.38 -9.66
N LEU A 467 -26.61 4.42 -8.83
CA LEU A 467 -27.99 4.16 -8.43
C LEU A 467 -28.10 4.27 -6.90
N SER A 468 -29.24 4.69 -6.39
CA SER A 468 -29.56 4.61 -4.96
C SER A 468 -30.69 3.62 -4.76
N ASN A 469 -30.65 2.80 -3.71
CA ASN A 469 -31.75 1.87 -3.43
C ASN A 469 -32.92 2.57 -2.72
N GLY A 470 -34.12 2.46 -3.29
CA GLY A 470 -35.32 3.00 -2.66
C GLY A 470 -35.78 2.21 -1.42
N ALA A 471 -35.36 0.96 -1.31
CA ALA A 471 -35.62 0.07 -0.18
C ALA A 471 -34.35 -0.72 0.14
N ALA A 472 -34.26 -1.24 1.37
CA ALA A 472 -33.09 -1.96 1.81
C ALA A 472 -32.96 -3.33 1.11
N ASP A 473 -31.76 -3.68 0.66
CA ASP A 473 -31.48 -4.95 -0.01
C ASP A 473 -30.89 -5.96 0.99
N ASN A 474 -31.51 -7.13 1.12
CA ASN A 474 -30.99 -8.20 1.98
C ASN A 474 -29.83 -8.92 1.30
N LEU A 475 -28.68 -8.95 1.97
CA LEU A 475 -27.50 -9.73 1.58
C LEU A 475 -27.25 -10.90 2.54
N PHE A 476 -28.13 -11.17 3.50
CA PHE A 476 -27.98 -12.30 4.42
C PHE A 476 -28.53 -13.59 3.83
N ASP A 477 -27.80 -14.68 4.06
CA ASP A 477 -28.26 -16.05 3.82
C ASP A 477 -27.85 -16.95 4.99
N ASN A 478 -28.70 -17.90 5.35
CA ASN A 478 -28.45 -18.79 6.49
C ASN A 478 -27.49 -19.96 6.17
N ALA A 479 -27.02 -20.08 4.92
CA ALA A 479 -26.00 -21.06 4.56
C ALA A 479 -24.78 -20.94 5.47
N ASN A 480 -24.18 -22.09 5.81
CA ASN A 480 -22.96 -22.19 6.62
C ASN A 480 -23.06 -21.52 8.01
N GLY A 481 -24.27 -21.37 8.56
CA GLY A 481 -24.49 -20.72 9.85
C GLY A 481 -24.44 -19.19 9.81
N GLY A 482 -24.43 -18.58 8.62
CA GLY A 482 -24.42 -17.13 8.42
C GLY A 482 -23.48 -16.75 7.27
N SER A 483 -24.06 -16.32 6.16
CA SER A 483 -23.32 -15.98 4.94
C SER A 483 -23.70 -14.61 4.39
N LEU A 484 -22.71 -13.93 3.82
CA LEU A 484 -22.92 -12.80 2.93
C LEU A 484 -23.21 -13.33 1.52
N ASN A 485 -24.42 -13.09 1.04
CA ASN A 485 -24.89 -13.44 -0.29
C ASN A 485 -24.62 -12.28 -1.26
N LEU A 486 -23.95 -12.58 -2.37
CA LEU A 486 -23.54 -11.62 -3.38
C LEU A 486 -24.24 -11.97 -4.71
N PRO A 487 -25.48 -11.49 -4.91
CA PRO A 487 -26.34 -11.90 -6.03
C PRO A 487 -26.08 -11.10 -7.30
N PHE A 488 -25.37 -11.71 -8.27
CA PHE A 488 -25.08 -11.08 -9.56
C PHE A 488 -26.35 -10.67 -10.32
N ASN A 489 -27.36 -11.54 -10.31
CA ASN A 489 -28.63 -11.30 -11.00
C ASN A 489 -29.38 -10.08 -10.44
N VAL A 490 -29.35 -9.85 -9.13
CA VAL A 490 -29.96 -8.67 -8.50
C VAL A 490 -29.23 -7.39 -8.93
N PHE A 491 -27.90 -7.42 -8.95
CA PHE A 491 -27.09 -6.29 -9.37
C PHE A 491 -27.31 -5.94 -10.85
N LEU A 492 -27.32 -6.93 -11.75
CA LEU A 492 -27.63 -6.73 -13.16
C LEU A 492 -29.09 -6.27 -13.38
N ALA A 493 -30.04 -6.78 -12.59
CA ALA A 493 -31.44 -6.37 -12.66
C ALA A 493 -31.62 -4.90 -12.29
N LYS A 494 -30.87 -4.38 -11.29
CA LYS A 494 -30.89 -2.94 -10.94
C LYS A 494 -30.49 -2.07 -12.13
N LEU A 495 -29.43 -2.46 -12.85
CA LEU A 495 -28.99 -1.77 -14.05
C LEU A 495 -30.03 -1.81 -15.18
N ARG A 496 -30.68 -2.96 -15.37
CA ARG A 496 -31.76 -3.10 -16.35
C ARG A 496 -32.95 -2.21 -16.02
N THR A 497 -33.41 -2.22 -14.77
CA THR A 497 -34.54 -1.38 -14.31
C THR A 497 -34.21 0.11 -14.44
N ALA A 498 -32.95 0.49 -14.24
CA ALA A 498 -32.49 1.87 -14.46
C ALA A 498 -32.30 2.24 -15.95
N GLY A 499 -32.54 1.30 -16.88
CA GLY A 499 -32.37 1.52 -18.32
C GLY A 499 -30.92 1.51 -18.81
N ALA A 500 -29.95 1.19 -17.95
CA ALA A 500 -28.54 1.12 -18.31
C ALA A 500 -28.17 -0.14 -19.11
N LEU A 501 -28.98 -1.20 -19.01
CA LEU A 501 -28.81 -2.45 -19.75
C LEU A 501 -30.14 -2.94 -20.34
N SER A 502 -30.07 -3.57 -21.51
CA SER A 502 -31.18 -4.35 -22.07
C SER A 502 -31.24 -5.77 -21.47
N ALA A 503 -32.35 -6.48 -21.69
CA ALA A 503 -32.48 -7.88 -21.27
C ALA A 503 -31.39 -8.77 -21.91
N THR A 504 -31.11 -8.58 -23.20
CA THR A 504 -30.06 -9.32 -23.93
C THR A 504 -28.67 -9.05 -23.36
N GLN A 505 -28.38 -7.83 -22.94
CA GLN A 505 -27.11 -7.49 -22.29
C GLN A 505 -26.99 -8.15 -20.91
N VAL A 506 -28.05 -8.15 -20.11
CA VAL A 506 -28.07 -8.89 -18.82
C VAL A 506 -27.78 -10.38 -19.04
N ASP A 507 -28.41 -10.99 -20.04
CA ASP A 507 -28.19 -12.39 -20.39
C ASP A 507 -26.76 -12.69 -20.84
N ALA A 508 -26.09 -11.75 -21.51
CA ALA A 508 -24.71 -11.88 -21.94
C ALA A 508 -23.69 -11.73 -20.79
N LEU A 509 -24.07 -11.01 -19.73
CA LEU A 509 -23.26 -10.76 -18.54
C LEU A 509 -23.49 -11.79 -17.42
N THR A 510 -24.48 -12.66 -17.57
CA THR A 510 -24.83 -13.69 -16.59
C THR A 510 -24.09 -15.00 -16.89
N PRO A 511 -23.22 -15.51 -15.98
CA PRO A 511 -22.48 -16.74 -16.24
C PRO A 511 -23.42 -17.97 -16.25
N LYS A 512 -23.59 -18.58 -17.42
CA LYS A 512 -24.55 -19.68 -17.63
C LYS A 512 -24.04 -20.82 -18.54
N SER A 513 -22.81 -20.70 -19.02
CA SER A 513 -22.14 -21.67 -19.89
C SER A 513 -20.81 -22.07 -19.30
N THR A 514 -20.18 -23.11 -19.84
CA THR A 514 -18.82 -23.49 -19.45
C THR A 514 -17.88 -22.31 -19.63
N ALA A 515 -17.31 -21.83 -18.53
CA ALA A 515 -16.41 -20.70 -18.54
C ALA A 515 -15.56 -20.68 -17.28
N THR A 516 -14.33 -20.20 -17.43
CA THR A 516 -13.43 -19.92 -16.32
C THR A 516 -13.25 -18.42 -16.22
N PHE A 517 -13.54 -17.85 -15.04
CA PHE A 517 -13.49 -16.42 -14.83
C PHE A 517 -13.03 -16.03 -13.43
N PRO A 518 -12.28 -14.94 -13.28
CA PRO A 518 -11.92 -14.40 -11.98
C PRO A 518 -13.12 -13.70 -11.35
N VAL A 519 -13.24 -13.83 -10.02
CA VAL A 519 -14.12 -13.04 -9.17
C VAL A 519 -13.27 -12.42 -8.08
N THR A 520 -13.41 -11.11 -7.88
CA THR A 520 -12.69 -10.34 -6.89
C THR A 520 -13.67 -9.68 -5.94
N PHE A 521 -13.36 -9.77 -4.65
CA PHE A 521 -14.10 -9.13 -3.57
C PHE A 521 -13.13 -8.26 -2.79
N ALA A 522 -13.50 -7.01 -2.56
CA ALA A 522 -12.73 -6.06 -1.76
C ALA A 522 -13.62 -5.47 -0.67
N VAL A 523 -13.10 -5.32 0.54
CA VAL A 523 -13.84 -4.76 1.67
C VAL A 523 -13.01 -3.66 2.33
N SER A 524 -13.65 -2.56 2.66
CA SER A 524 -13.10 -1.50 3.51
C SER A 524 -14.17 -1.00 4.47
N GLY A 525 -13.79 -0.34 5.56
CA GLY A 525 -14.76 0.31 6.43
C GLY A 525 -15.32 1.60 5.84
N GLN A 526 -16.39 2.12 6.44
CA GLN A 526 -16.94 3.43 6.04
C GLN A 526 -15.85 4.52 6.07
N GLY A 527 -15.85 5.36 5.03
CA GLY A 527 -14.83 6.40 4.84
C GLY A 527 -13.44 5.83 4.54
N GLY A 528 -13.35 4.57 4.10
CA GLY A 528 -12.09 3.90 3.77
C GLY A 528 -11.28 3.48 5.00
N LYS A 529 -11.91 3.37 6.18
CA LYS A 529 -11.25 2.87 7.39
C LYS A 529 -10.72 1.45 7.18
N ALA A 530 -9.54 1.17 7.73
CA ALA A 530 -8.96 -0.16 7.69
C ALA A 530 -9.88 -1.18 8.40
N ILE A 531 -10.14 -2.30 7.74
CA ILE A 531 -10.78 -3.48 8.32
C ILE A 531 -9.90 -4.67 7.99
N SER A 532 -9.54 -5.43 9.01
CA SER A 532 -8.78 -6.66 8.84
C SER A 532 -9.73 -7.77 8.37
N VAL A 533 -9.34 -8.50 7.33
CA VAL A 533 -10.08 -9.66 6.83
C VAL A 533 -9.14 -10.86 6.78
N GLY A 534 -9.56 -11.96 7.41
CA GLY A 534 -8.82 -13.23 7.44
C GLY A 534 -9.59 -14.31 6.69
N ALA A 535 -8.89 -15.19 5.97
CA ALA A 535 -9.46 -16.37 5.35
C ALA A 535 -9.11 -17.62 6.18
N LEU A 536 -10.09 -18.50 6.39
CA LEU A 536 -9.85 -19.79 7.03
C LEU A 536 -9.28 -20.75 6.01
N VAL A 537 -8.01 -21.12 6.19
CA VAL A 537 -7.29 -22.06 5.33
C VAL A 537 -6.77 -23.19 6.21
N ASN A 538 -7.21 -24.42 5.94
CA ASN A 538 -6.85 -25.61 6.72
C ASN A 538 -7.04 -25.42 8.24
N GLY A 539 -8.16 -24.79 8.63
CA GLY A 539 -8.52 -24.58 10.03
C GLY A 539 -7.78 -23.43 10.74
N SER A 540 -6.92 -22.69 10.06
CA SER A 540 -6.23 -21.50 10.60
C SER A 540 -6.56 -20.24 9.81
N ALA A 541 -6.82 -19.13 10.52
CA ALA A 541 -7.05 -17.84 9.88
C ALA A 541 -5.73 -17.28 9.32
N GLN A 542 -5.74 -16.88 8.05
CA GLN A 542 -4.61 -16.27 7.35
C GLN A 542 -5.01 -14.86 6.91
N LYS A 543 -4.06 -13.90 6.93
CA LYS A 543 -4.35 -12.53 6.48
C LYS A 543 -4.62 -12.58 4.98
N THR A 544 -5.73 -11.98 4.55
CA THR A 544 -6.02 -11.86 3.12
C THR A 544 -5.23 -10.71 2.49
N SER A 545 -5.00 -10.77 1.19
CA SER A 545 -4.30 -9.73 0.44
C SER A 545 -5.22 -8.55 0.12
N ALA A 546 -4.62 -7.39 -0.16
CA ALA A 546 -5.37 -6.24 -0.64
C ALA A 546 -5.96 -6.53 -2.03
N GLN A 547 -7.25 -6.26 -2.18
CA GLN A 547 -7.98 -6.30 -3.44
C GLN A 547 -8.57 -4.92 -3.72
N THR A 548 -8.79 -4.64 -4.99
CA THR A 548 -9.37 -3.37 -5.44
C THR A 548 -10.46 -3.64 -6.47
N VAL A 549 -11.61 -2.99 -6.27
CA VAL A 549 -12.68 -2.89 -7.26
C VAL A 549 -12.94 -1.40 -7.50
N GLU A 550 -13.11 -1.04 -8.77
CA GLU A 550 -13.18 0.34 -9.20
C GLU A 550 -14.24 0.51 -10.29
N THR A 551 -15.03 1.56 -10.16
CA THR A 551 -15.97 2.03 -11.19
C THR A 551 -15.51 3.39 -11.71
N ALA A 552 -16.30 4.03 -12.58
CA ALA A 552 -15.98 5.36 -13.07
C ALA A 552 -16.02 6.45 -11.97
N SER A 553 -16.72 6.21 -10.86
CA SER A 553 -16.99 7.23 -9.84
C SER A 553 -16.68 6.80 -8.41
N ALA A 554 -16.33 5.54 -8.19
CA ALA A 554 -16.05 5.03 -6.86
C ALA A 554 -14.93 3.97 -6.92
N LYS A 555 -14.25 3.83 -5.78
CA LYS A 555 -13.24 2.80 -5.56
C LYS A 555 -13.39 2.21 -4.17
N VAL A 556 -13.23 0.90 -4.06
CA VAL A 556 -13.09 0.17 -2.80
C VAL A 556 -11.81 -0.63 -2.87
N SER A 557 -10.93 -0.39 -1.91
CA SER A 557 -9.66 -1.05 -1.77
C SER A 557 -9.42 -1.44 -0.31
N GLY A 558 -9.06 -2.69 -0.10
CA GLY A 558 -8.82 -3.25 1.22
C GLY A 558 -8.69 -4.76 1.17
N ASN A 559 -8.63 -5.39 2.34
CA ASN A 559 -8.46 -6.84 2.46
C ASN A 559 -9.68 -7.57 1.85
N GLY A 560 -9.42 -8.60 1.07
CA GLY A 560 -10.44 -9.31 0.33
C GLY A 560 -9.92 -10.57 -0.34
N ILE A 561 -10.73 -11.19 -1.19
CA ILE A 561 -10.38 -12.45 -1.85
C ILE A 561 -10.51 -12.32 -3.36
N LYS A 562 -9.63 -13.02 -4.07
CA LYS A 562 -9.74 -13.23 -5.51
C LYS A 562 -9.75 -14.72 -5.75
N THR A 563 -10.76 -15.21 -6.44
CA THR A 563 -10.92 -16.64 -6.75
C THR A 563 -11.27 -16.81 -8.22
N THR A 564 -10.76 -17.85 -8.84
CA THR A 564 -11.10 -18.22 -10.21
C THR A 564 -12.21 -19.26 -10.18
N VAL A 565 -13.37 -18.91 -10.72
CA VAL A 565 -14.51 -19.82 -10.80
C VAL A 565 -14.52 -20.46 -12.18
N THR A 566 -14.47 -21.79 -12.22
CA THR A 566 -14.78 -22.58 -13.41
C THR A 566 -16.20 -23.11 -13.26
N LEU A 567 -17.12 -22.59 -14.07
CA LEU A 567 -18.50 -23.06 -14.14
C LEU A 567 -18.58 -24.19 -15.17
N ASN A 568 -19.10 -25.35 -14.77
CA ASN A 568 -19.44 -26.47 -15.64
C ASN A 568 -20.95 -26.72 -15.53
N PRO A 569 -21.76 -26.19 -16.47
CA PRO A 569 -23.22 -26.21 -16.41
C PRO A 569 -23.84 -27.59 -16.22
#